data_AF-A0AAU0M3Q7-F1
#
_entry.id   AF-A0AAU0M3Q7-F1
#
_cell.length_a   1.000
_cell.length_b   1.000
_cell.length_c   1.000
_cell.angle_alpha   90.00
_cell.angle_beta   90.00
_cell.angle_gamma   90.00
#
_symmetry.space_group_name_H-M   'P 1'
#
loop_
_entity.id
_entity.type
_entity.pdbx_description
1 polymer ?
#
loop_
_entity_poly.entity_id
_entity_poly.type
_entity_poly.pdbx_seq_one_letter_code
_entity_poly.pdbx_strand_id
1 'polypeptide(L)'
;MNDFSKYVIGLMKAYNGENSSIVDSSTIHEMFSLQNQNVPIESNKKGLGWFMFKNDSNFAVYHAGSAGFAQAKLLLIPKSKFAVIVMTNSAEGGAIAEEFCFSFLNKYQLKISDLFPAPITGKIHSSSAPIKLSNHSLKRHVGNYAQAEGYIKVILEKDRLKLIDGERQYFLTPLSKDEFLPIEIFPNDSLVERNNKRFVFKKVNTETFLFQRIEDREREYGLKLKNLDRSSWENALGKYKHFGYQMLIGDTKFREVEIYISKEKVLMMKFTTFGSVRSIPLYVISPKYAVTCGINAGFGGFNVSLSQKDNQQVVDFAGLTFRKDR
;
A
#
# COMPACT_ATOMS: atom_id res chain seq x y z
N MET A 1 -4.80 5.44 29.31
CA MET A 1 -5.33 4.08 29.51
C MET A 1 -6.81 4.10 29.88
N ASN A 2 -7.22 4.77 30.97
CA ASN A 2 -8.63 4.80 31.41
C ASN A 2 -9.64 5.19 30.32
N ASP A 3 -9.33 6.18 29.48
CA ASP A 3 -10.24 6.61 28.40
C ASP A 3 -10.42 5.53 27.33
N PHE A 4 -9.33 4.88 26.92
CA PHE A 4 -9.41 3.74 26.00
C PHE A 4 -10.18 2.58 26.61
N SER A 5 -10.02 2.30 27.90
CA SER A 5 -10.81 1.27 28.58
C SER A 5 -12.31 1.62 28.58
N LYS A 6 -12.68 2.85 28.91
CA LYS A 6 -14.08 3.32 28.86
C LYS A 6 -14.65 3.23 27.45
N TYR A 7 -13.89 3.70 26.45
CA TYR A 7 -14.26 3.66 25.05
C TYR A 7 -14.52 2.22 24.60
N VAL A 8 -13.54 1.33 24.77
CA VAL A 8 -13.64 -0.08 24.38
C VAL A 8 -14.78 -0.79 25.11
N ILE A 9 -14.91 -0.62 26.43
CA ILE A 9 -16.05 -1.20 27.18
C ILE A 9 -17.38 -0.70 26.61
N GLY A 10 -17.49 0.59 26.30
CA GLY A 10 -18.68 1.17 25.69
C GLY A 10 -19.01 0.59 24.32
N LEU A 11 -18.01 0.41 23.44
CA LEU A 11 -18.21 -0.24 22.14
C LEU A 11 -18.66 -1.70 22.29
N MET A 12 -18.02 -2.43 23.20
CA MET A 12 -18.31 -3.85 23.44
C MET A 12 -19.71 -4.05 24.04
N LYS A 13 -20.14 -3.18 24.96
CA LYS A 13 -21.51 -3.16 25.48
C LYS A 13 -22.53 -2.93 24.38
N ALA A 14 -22.34 -1.86 23.60
CA ALA A 14 -23.23 -1.52 22.48
C ALA A 14 -23.35 -2.67 21.48
N TYR A 15 -22.24 -3.33 21.14
CA TYR A 15 -22.24 -4.45 20.18
C TYR A 15 -23.02 -5.66 20.73
N ASN A 16 -23.04 -5.85 22.05
CA ASN A 16 -23.77 -6.94 22.69
C ASN A 16 -25.21 -6.54 23.09
N GLY A 17 -25.73 -5.42 22.57
CA GLY A 17 -27.09 -4.94 22.83
C GLY A 17 -27.29 -4.32 24.22
N GLU A 18 -26.22 -4.06 24.97
CA GLU A 18 -26.29 -3.37 26.26
C GLU A 18 -26.27 -1.85 26.04
N ASN A 19 -26.95 -1.11 26.94
CA ASN A 19 -26.91 0.35 26.92
C ASN A 19 -25.47 0.88 27.09
N SER A 20 -25.10 1.80 26.22
CA SER A 20 -23.79 2.47 26.19
C SER A 20 -23.97 3.96 25.94
N SER A 21 -23.23 4.78 26.68
CA SER A 21 -23.19 6.23 26.47
C SER A 21 -22.24 6.67 25.34
N ILE A 22 -21.54 5.72 24.70
CA ILE A 22 -20.54 6.01 23.66
C ILE A 22 -21.16 5.95 22.26
N VAL A 23 -21.93 4.90 21.98
CA VAL A 23 -22.51 4.62 20.66
C VAL A 23 -23.70 3.68 20.83
N ASP A 24 -24.71 3.78 19.96
CA ASP A 24 -25.82 2.83 19.92
C ASP A 24 -25.44 1.48 19.26
N SER A 25 -26.29 0.48 19.44
CA SER A 25 -26.05 -0.89 18.96
C SER A 25 -26.06 -1.00 17.43
N SER A 26 -26.98 -0.32 16.74
CA SER A 26 -27.04 -0.31 15.28
C SER A 26 -25.77 0.24 14.64
N THR A 27 -25.29 1.37 15.15
CA THR A 27 -24.11 2.06 14.65
C THR A 27 -22.86 1.21 14.83
N ILE A 28 -22.67 0.56 15.97
CA ILE A 28 -21.48 -0.28 16.18
C ILE A 28 -21.51 -1.57 15.35
N HIS A 29 -22.68 -2.14 15.09
CA HIS A 29 -22.81 -3.26 14.16
C HIS A 29 -22.46 -2.85 12.73
N GLU A 30 -22.85 -1.66 12.30
CA GLU A 30 -22.44 -1.12 11.01
C GLU A 30 -20.92 -0.87 10.96
N MET A 31 -20.36 -0.22 11.98
CA MET A 31 -18.92 0.05 12.07
C MET A 31 -18.09 -1.23 12.02
N PHE A 32 -18.57 -2.32 12.64
CA PHE A 32 -17.89 -3.62 12.69
C PHE A 32 -18.37 -4.60 11.60
N SER A 33 -19.09 -4.13 10.59
CA SER A 33 -19.42 -4.92 9.40
C SER A 33 -18.36 -4.75 8.32
N LEU A 34 -18.25 -5.74 7.41
CA LEU A 34 -17.29 -5.69 6.32
C LEU A 34 -17.75 -4.70 5.25
N GLN A 35 -17.01 -3.60 5.08
CA GLN A 35 -17.39 -2.48 4.21
C GLN A 35 -16.77 -2.56 2.80
N ASN A 36 -15.64 -3.24 2.65
CA ASN A 36 -14.83 -3.21 1.43
C ASN A 36 -14.82 -4.53 0.65
N GLN A 37 -15.82 -5.39 0.84
CA GLN A 37 -15.90 -6.68 0.14
C GLN A 37 -15.88 -6.54 -1.39
N ASN A 38 -16.42 -5.44 -1.91
CA ASN A 38 -16.54 -5.18 -3.34
C ASN A 38 -15.40 -4.28 -3.88
N VAL A 39 -14.37 -3.98 -3.09
CA VAL A 39 -13.21 -3.19 -3.51
C VAL A 39 -12.11 -4.14 -4.01
N PRO A 40 -11.82 -4.19 -5.32
CA PRO A 40 -10.98 -5.26 -5.88
C PRO A 40 -9.49 -5.20 -5.52
N ILE A 41 -8.96 -4.02 -5.20
CA ILE A 41 -7.53 -3.74 -4.98
C ILE A 41 -7.30 -3.34 -3.52
N GLU A 42 -7.91 -4.11 -2.61
CA GLU A 42 -7.78 -3.84 -1.18
C GLU A 42 -6.90 -4.88 -0.51
N SER A 43 -5.90 -4.36 0.19
CA SER A 43 -4.95 -5.14 0.97
C SER A 43 -5.55 -5.79 2.22
N ASN A 44 -6.55 -5.18 2.87
CA ASN A 44 -7.09 -5.64 4.16
C ASN A 44 -8.61 -5.51 4.23
N LYS A 45 -9.29 -6.44 4.90
CA LYS A 45 -10.70 -6.31 5.27
C LYS A 45 -10.87 -5.14 6.25
N LYS A 46 -11.87 -4.30 6.02
CA LYS A 46 -12.13 -3.11 6.83
C LYS A 46 -13.61 -2.97 7.15
N GLY A 47 -13.86 -2.47 8.37
CA GLY A 47 -15.10 -1.84 8.77
C GLY A 47 -14.96 -0.31 8.69
N LEU A 48 -15.91 0.42 9.27
CA LEU A 48 -15.84 1.89 9.29
C LEU A 48 -14.81 2.34 10.34
N GLY A 49 -13.60 2.66 9.88
CA GLY A 49 -12.50 3.07 10.76
C GLY A 49 -11.85 1.92 11.52
N TRP A 50 -12.00 0.67 11.05
CA TRP A 50 -11.39 -0.51 11.68
C TRP A 50 -10.83 -1.46 10.64
N PHE A 51 -9.66 -2.05 10.91
CA PHE A 51 -9.24 -3.28 10.25
C PHE A 51 -10.02 -4.46 10.82
N MET A 52 -10.25 -5.50 10.02
CA MET A 52 -11.03 -6.65 10.44
C MET A 52 -10.31 -7.96 10.19
N PHE A 53 -10.13 -8.74 11.25
CA PHE A 53 -9.88 -10.18 11.12
C PHE A 53 -11.23 -10.86 11.03
N LYS A 54 -11.55 -11.48 9.89
CA LYS A 54 -12.86 -12.13 9.73
C LYS A 54 -12.75 -13.44 8.96
N ASN A 55 -13.34 -14.47 9.53
CA ASN A 55 -13.64 -15.75 8.87
C ASN A 55 -15.14 -16.09 9.02
N ASP A 56 -15.50 -17.33 8.73
CA ASP A 56 -16.88 -17.81 8.73
C ASP A 56 -17.46 -17.93 10.15
N SER A 57 -16.62 -18.22 11.14
CA SER A 57 -17.04 -18.47 12.52
C SER A 57 -16.98 -17.22 13.40
N ASN A 58 -15.93 -16.41 13.25
CA ASN A 58 -15.62 -15.32 14.17
C ASN A 58 -15.06 -14.08 13.48
N PHE A 59 -14.98 -12.99 14.24
CA PHE A 59 -14.28 -11.79 13.81
C PHE A 59 -13.66 -11.04 15.00
N ALA A 60 -12.63 -10.25 14.69
CA ALA A 60 -12.05 -9.24 15.55
C ALA A 60 -11.87 -7.96 14.75
N VAL A 61 -11.88 -6.81 15.44
CA VAL A 61 -11.58 -5.52 14.85
C VAL A 61 -10.31 -4.94 15.47
N TYR A 62 -9.50 -4.29 14.65
CA TYR A 62 -8.20 -3.78 15.03
C TYR A 62 -8.01 -2.35 14.54
N HIS A 63 -7.36 -1.53 15.36
CA HIS A 63 -6.90 -0.22 14.93
C HIS A 63 -5.51 0.08 15.52
N ALA A 64 -4.72 0.82 14.76
CA ALA A 64 -3.40 1.26 15.16
C ALA A 64 -3.27 2.77 14.96
N GLY A 65 -2.56 3.43 15.87
CA GLY A 65 -2.18 4.83 15.79
C GLY A 65 -0.70 5.00 16.11
N SER A 66 -0.07 5.95 15.42
CA SER A 66 1.32 6.35 15.61
C SER A 66 1.39 7.87 15.65
N ALA A 67 2.11 8.42 16.62
CA ALA A 67 2.41 9.84 16.73
C ALA A 67 3.85 10.00 17.24
N GLY A 68 4.81 10.02 16.30
CA GLY A 68 6.24 10.03 16.63
C GLY A 68 6.64 8.79 17.43
N PHE A 69 7.10 8.99 18.66
CA PHE A 69 7.51 7.93 19.57
C PHE A 69 6.33 7.26 20.29
N ALA A 70 5.10 7.74 20.14
CA ALA A 70 3.93 7.14 20.77
C ALA A 70 3.19 6.21 19.80
N GLN A 71 2.87 5.00 20.24
CA GLN A 71 2.09 4.02 19.49
C GLN A 71 0.90 3.56 20.34
N ALA A 72 -0.24 3.33 19.69
CA ALA A 72 -1.43 2.77 20.32
C ALA A 72 -2.04 1.69 19.42
N LYS A 73 -2.28 0.50 19.98
CA LYS A 73 -2.85 -0.65 19.28
C LYS A 73 -4.07 -1.14 20.05
N LEU A 74 -5.17 -1.35 19.35
CA LEU A 74 -6.44 -1.83 19.90
C LEU A 74 -6.89 -3.06 19.13
N LEU A 75 -7.13 -4.17 19.83
CA LEU A 75 -7.77 -5.36 19.27
C LEU A 75 -9.02 -5.68 20.09
N LEU A 76 -10.18 -5.75 19.44
CA LEU A 76 -11.46 -6.05 20.08
C LEU A 76 -12.04 -7.33 19.47
N ILE A 77 -12.62 -8.19 20.30
CA ILE A 77 -13.30 -9.44 19.90
C ILE A 77 -14.73 -9.39 20.46
N PRO A 78 -15.64 -8.68 19.77
CA PRO A 78 -16.92 -8.22 20.33
C PRO A 78 -17.80 -9.32 20.93
N LYS A 79 -17.97 -10.43 20.20
CA LYS A 79 -18.77 -11.58 20.63
C LYS A 79 -18.28 -12.20 21.94
N SER A 80 -16.98 -12.12 22.22
CA SER A 80 -16.36 -12.73 23.40
C SER A 80 -16.14 -11.75 24.54
N LYS A 81 -16.62 -10.50 24.42
CA LYS A 81 -16.40 -9.43 25.42
C LYS A 81 -14.91 -9.26 25.79
N PHE A 82 -14.00 -9.53 24.85
CA PHE A 82 -12.56 -9.45 25.05
C PHE A 82 -11.95 -8.31 24.25
N ALA A 83 -10.98 -7.63 24.84
CA ALA A 83 -10.21 -6.61 24.16
C ALA A 83 -8.80 -6.47 24.73
N VAL A 84 -7.88 -6.00 23.90
CA VAL A 84 -6.49 -5.70 24.24
C VAL A 84 -6.20 -4.28 23.81
N ILE A 85 -5.63 -3.49 24.73
CA ILE A 85 -5.14 -2.14 24.46
C ILE A 85 -3.66 -2.15 24.83
N VAL A 86 -2.80 -1.81 23.86
CA VAL A 86 -1.36 -1.66 24.09
C VAL A 86 -0.95 -0.26 23.70
N MET A 87 -0.21 0.41 24.57
CA MET A 87 0.36 1.72 24.30
C MET A 87 1.85 1.68 24.60
N THR A 88 2.66 2.22 23.69
CA THR A 88 4.11 2.38 23.90
C THR A 88 4.50 3.83 23.68
N ASN A 89 5.56 4.26 24.33
CA ASN A 89 6.16 5.59 24.22
C ASN A 89 7.58 5.55 23.63
N SER A 90 7.89 4.51 22.85
CA SER A 90 9.09 4.40 22.02
C SER A 90 8.73 4.19 20.55
N ALA A 91 9.59 4.66 19.65
CA ALA A 91 9.43 4.46 18.21
C ALA A 91 9.48 2.97 17.83
N GLU A 92 10.30 2.20 18.55
CA GLU A 92 10.53 0.78 18.33
C GLU A 92 9.41 -0.10 18.91
N GLY A 93 8.62 0.43 19.84
CA GLY A 93 7.57 -0.33 20.55
C GLY A 93 6.37 -0.74 19.70
N GLY A 94 6.20 -0.14 18.51
CA GLY A 94 5.03 -0.36 17.66
C GLY A 94 4.89 -1.80 17.16
N ALA A 95 5.99 -2.46 16.79
CA ALA A 95 5.98 -3.84 16.32
C ALA A 95 5.65 -4.83 17.45
N ILE A 96 6.28 -4.65 18.61
CA ILE A 96 6.05 -5.49 19.80
C ILE A 96 4.60 -5.35 20.28
N ALA A 97 4.05 -4.12 20.28
CA ALA A 97 2.66 -3.88 20.65
C ALA A 97 1.66 -4.58 19.73
N GLU A 98 1.94 -4.60 18.43
CA GLU A 98 1.12 -5.29 17.43
C GLU A 98 1.20 -6.81 17.59
N GLU A 99 2.40 -7.36 17.75
CA GLU A 99 2.62 -8.78 18.01
C GLU A 99 1.89 -9.25 19.28
N PHE A 100 1.98 -8.46 20.35
CA PHE A 100 1.25 -8.74 21.59
C PHE A 100 -0.27 -8.78 21.36
N CYS A 101 -0.84 -7.79 20.66
CA CYS A 101 -2.25 -7.82 20.28
C CYS A 101 -2.59 -9.10 19.50
N PHE A 102 -1.81 -9.43 18.47
CA PHE A 102 -2.12 -10.56 17.58
C PHE A 102 -1.91 -11.93 18.21
N SER A 103 -1.12 -12.03 19.28
CA SER A 103 -0.93 -13.27 20.05
C SER A 103 -2.24 -13.88 20.57
N PHE A 104 -3.29 -13.06 20.74
CA PHE A 104 -4.59 -13.50 21.23
C PHE A 104 -5.52 -14.04 20.12
N LEU A 105 -5.23 -13.82 18.84
CA LEU A 105 -6.14 -14.20 17.74
C LEU A 105 -6.45 -15.71 17.74
N ASN A 106 -5.42 -16.55 17.92
CA ASN A 106 -5.55 -18.00 17.87
C ASN A 106 -6.51 -18.55 18.94
N LYS A 107 -6.53 -17.92 20.14
CA LYS A 107 -7.48 -18.28 21.23
C LYS A 107 -8.94 -18.17 20.78
N TYR A 108 -9.22 -17.30 19.82
CA TYR A 108 -10.55 -17.02 19.30
C TYR A 108 -10.75 -17.56 17.88
N GLN A 109 -9.95 -18.54 17.46
CA GLN A 109 -10.02 -19.20 16.15
C GLN A 109 -9.86 -18.21 14.99
N LEU A 110 -9.07 -17.16 15.21
CA LEU A 110 -8.68 -16.18 14.21
C LEU A 110 -7.18 -16.30 13.96
N LYS A 111 -6.76 -15.92 12.75
CA LYS A 111 -5.35 -15.87 12.36
C LYS A 111 -5.05 -14.56 11.63
N ILE A 112 -3.77 -14.19 11.53
CA ILE A 112 -3.38 -12.95 10.83
C ILE A 112 -3.88 -12.95 9.38
N SER A 113 -3.89 -14.11 8.70
CA SER A 113 -4.39 -14.20 7.34
C SER A 113 -5.89 -13.94 7.19
N ASP A 114 -6.67 -13.96 8.28
CA ASP A 114 -8.07 -13.55 8.26
C ASP A 114 -8.25 -12.04 8.08
N LEU A 115 -7.18 -11.25 8.19
CA LEU A 115 -7.15 -9.82 7.86
C LEU A 115 -7.28 -9.57 6.36
N PHE A 116 -6.78 -10.48 5.53
CA PHE A 116 -6.64 -10.23 4.10
C PHE A 116 -7.89 -10.71 3.33
N PRO A 117 -8.34 -9.99 2.29
CA PRO A 117 -9.38 -10.47 1.39
C PRO A 117 -8.96 -11.75 0.66
N ALA A 118 -9.94 -12.44 0.08
CA ALA A 118 -9.65 -13.58 -0.78
C ALA A 118 -8.86 -13.12 -2.02
N PRO A 119 -7.86 -13.89 -2.48
CA PRO A 119 -7.06 -13.53 -3.65
C PRO A 119 -7.92 -13.36 -4.90
N ILE A 120 -7.75 -12.24 -5.61
CA ILE A 120 -8.46 -11.98 -6.86
C ILE A 120 -7.74 -12.59 -8.06
N THR A 121 -6.47 -13.00 -7.94
CA THR A 121 -5.75 -13.71 -9.02
C THR A 121 -6.24 -15.14 -9.22
N GLY A 122 -7.11 -15.65 -8.33
CA GLY A 122 -7.65 -17.01 -8.40
C GLY A 122 -6.70 -18.06 -7.80
N LYS A 123 -6.89 -19.32 -8.19
CA LYS A 123 -6.00 -20.41 -7.76
C LYS A 123 -4.68 -20.30 -8.51
N ILE A 124 -3.57 -20.37 -7.76
CA ILE A 124 -2.23 -20.48 -8.32
C ILE A 124 -2.10 -21.89 -8.91
N HIS A 125 -1.48 -22.00 -10.08
CA HIS A 125 -1.20 -23.31 -10.62
C HIS A 125 -0.01 -23.93 -9.88
N SER A 126 -0.30 -24.96 -9.08
CA SER A 126 0.72 -25.82 -8.49
C SER A 126 1.38 -26.61 -9.62
N SER A 127 2.69 -26.46 -9.76
CA SER A 127 3.56 -27.28 -10.63
C SER A 127 3.10 -27.45 -12.08
N SER A 128 2.49 -26.44 -12.71
CA SER A 128 2.35 -26.48 -14.18
C SER A 128 3.74 -26.53 -14.81
N ALA A 129 3.92 -27.45 -15.76
CA ALA A 129 5.09 -27.38 -16.63
C ALA A 129 5.13 -25.99 -17.30
N PRO A 130 6.29 -25.32 -17.34
CA PRO A 130 6.43 -24.06 -18.05
C PRO A 130 5.84 -24.13 -19.46
N ILE A 131 5.08 -23.12 -19.86
CA ILE A 131 4.58 -23.00 -21.23
C ILE A 131 5.51 -22.11 -22.04
N LYS A 132 5.44 -22.17 -23.37
CA LYS A 132 6.13 -21.22 -24.23
C LYS A 132 5.15 -20.14 -24.71
N LEU A 133 5.42 -18.89 -24.37
CA LEU A 133 4.68 -17.75 -24.89
C LEU A 133 5.44 -17.10 -26.05
N SER A 134 4.71 -16.56 -27.03
CA SER A 134 5.33 -15.76 -28.10
C SER A 134 5.80 -14.41 -27.55
N ASN A 135 6.84 -13.83 -28.18
CA ASN A 135 7.32 -12.49 -27.83
C ASN A 135 6.22 -11.42 -27.90
N HIS A 136 5.26 -11.55 -28.83
CA HIS A 136 4.09 -10.68 -28.89
C HIS A 136 3.23 -10.77 -27.61
N SER A 137 2.98 -11.98 -27.12
CA SER A 137 2.24 -12.17 -25.87
C SER A 137 2.98 -11.62 -24.65
N LEU A 138 4.30 -11.82 -24.58
CA LEU A 138 5.14 -11.32 -23.49
C LEU A 138 5.23 -9.79 -23.47
N LYS A 139 5.31 -9.15 -24.65
CA LYS A 139 5.38 -7.69 -24.78
C LYS A 139 4.21 -6.96 -24.11
N ARG A 140 3.04 -7.59 -23.96
CA ARG A 140 1.89 -7.00 -23.25
C ARG A 140 2.19 -6.70 -21.78
N HIS A 141 3.11 -7.44 -21.17
CA HIS A 141 3.49 -7.30 -19.76
C HIS A 141 4.65 -6.33 -19.54
N VAL A 142 5.35 -5.93 -20.60
CA VAL A 142 6.46 -4.97 -20.53
C VAL A 142 5.93 -3.59 -20.10
N GLY A 143 6.65 -2.93 -19.20
CA GLY A 143 6.33 -1.60 -18.69
C GLY A 143 6.92 -1.31 -17.31
N ASN A 144 6.67 -0.10 -16.81
CA ASN A 144 6.97 0.28 -15.44
C ASN A 144 5.71 0.12 -14.59
N TYR A 145 5.83 -0.42 -13.38
CA TYR A 145 4.74 -0.68 -12.47
C TYR A 145 4.97 0.08 -11.16
N ALA A 146 4.15 1.09 -10.89
CA ALA A 146 4.27 1.96 -9.73
C ALA A 146 4.04 1.22 -8.41
N GLN A 147 4.89 1.51 -7.43
CA GLN A 147 4.77 1.10 -6.04
C GLN A 147 4.54 2.32 -5.15
N ALA A 148 4.26 2.11 -3.85
CA ALA A 148 4.21 3.18 -2.86
C ALA A 148 5.45 4.09 -2.93
N GLU A 149 6.61 3.46 -3.12
CA GLU A 149 7.89 4.11 -3.36
C GLU A 149 8.57 3.43 -4.53
N GLY A 150 8.99 4.23 -5.52
CA GLY A 150 9.63 3.73 -6.73
C GLY A 150 8.66 2.99 -7.67
N TYR A 151 9.25 2.15 -8.52
CA TYR A 151 8.51 1.34 -9.47
C TYR A 151 9.33 0.09 -9.83
N ILE A 152 8.61 -0.94 -10.25
CA ILE A 152 9.18 -2.15 -10.83
C ILE A 152 9.27 -1.97 -12.32
N LYS A 153 10.39 -2.39 -12.91
CA LYS A 153 10.59 -2.41 -14.35
C LYS A 153 10.45 -3.84 -14.86
N VAL A 154 9.55 -4.06 -15.82
CA VAL A 154 9.40 -5.33 -16.53
C VAL A 154 9.84 -5.13 -17.98
N ILE A 155 10.89 -5.83 -18.38
CA ILE A 155 11.44 -5.80 -19.74
C ILE A 155 11.38 -7.17 -20.40
N LEU A 156 11.38 -7.20 -21.73
CA LEU A 156 11.59 -8.42 -22.50
C LEU A 156 13.08 -8.51 -22.84
N GLU A 157 13.76 -9.53 -22.32
CA GLU A 157 15.15 -9.83 -22.61
C GLU A 157 15.20 -11.15 -23.40
N LYS A 158 15.58 -11.06 -24.68
CA LYS A 158 15.50 -12.16 -25.66
C LYS A 158 14.05 -12.67 -25.80
N ASP A 159 13.73 -13.78 -25.15
CA ASP A 159 12.46 -14.49 -25.17
C ASP A 159 11.85 -14.66 -23.77
N ARG A 160 12.36 -13.95 -22.76
CA ARG A 160 11.89 -14.03 -21.37
C ARG A 160 11.63 -12.65 -20.78
N LEU A 161 10.65 -12.57 -19.89
CA LEU A 161 10.45 -11.35 -19.11
C LEU A 161 11.47 -11.30 -17.97
N LYS A 162 12.05 -10.13 -17.76
CA LYS A 162 12.89 -9.81 -16.62
C LYS A 162 12.21 -8.71 -15.80
N LEU A 163 12.00 -8.99 -14.52
CA LEU A 163 11.45 -8.08 -13.52
C LEU A 163 12.60 -7.52 -12.70
N ILE A 164 12.66 -6.19 -12.55
CA ILE A 164 13.68 -5.47 -11.79
C ILE A 164 12.97 -4.59 -10.77
N ASP A 165 13.25 -4.83 -9.49
CA ASP A 165 12.69 -4.14 -8.34
C ASP A 165 13.83 -3.70 -7.41
N GLY A 166 14.33 -2.49 -7.62
CA GLY A 166 15.57 -2.03 -6.99
C GLY A 166 16.73 -2.98 -7.33
N GLU A 167 17.34 -3.56 -6.29
CA GLU A 167 18.42 -4.55 -6.42
C GLU A 167 17.92 -5.96 -6.74
N ARG A 168 16.64 -6.25 -6.48
CA ARG A 168 16.07 -7.58 -6.72
C ARG A 168 15.71 -7.74 -8.19
N GLN A 169 16.14 -8.85 -8.77
CA GLN A 169 15.88 -9.15 -10.17
C GLN A 169 15.36 -10.58 -10.32
N TYR A 170 14.42 -10.78 -11.24
CA TYR A 170 13.85 -12.09 -11.53
C TYR A 170 13.74 -12.30 -13.03
N PHE A 171 14.14 -13.48 -13.52
CA PHE A 171 13.57 -13.99 -14.75
C PHE A 171 12.19 -14.58 -14.46
N LEU A 172 11.24 -14.34 -15.35
CA LEU A 172 9.87 -14.79 -15.21
C LEU A 172 9.58 -15.91 -16.21
N THR A 173 9.42 -17.12 -15.69
CA THR A 173 9.07 -18.30 -16.47
C THR A 173 7.54 -18.41 -16.55
N PRO A 174 6.92 -18.34 -17.75
CA PRO A 174 5.47 -18.38 -17.88
C PRO A 174 4.90 -19.76 -17.53
N LEU A 175 3.90 -19.76 -16.65
CA LEU A 175 3.07 -20.93 -16.32
C LEU A 175 1.71 -20.84 -17.03
N SER A 176 1.22 -19.62 -17.25
CA SER A 176 0.06 -19.33 -18.07
C SER A 176 0.31 -18.03 -18.87
N LYS A 177 -0.72 -17.52 -19.55
CA LYS A 177 -0.65 -16.22 -20.24
C LYS A 177 -0.25 -15.07 -19.29
N ASP A 178 -0.68 -15.16 -18.05
CA ASP A 178 -0.69 -14.06 -17.09
C ASP A 178 0.01 -14.41 -15.76
N GLU A 179 0.34 -15.69 -15.52
CA GLU A 179 1.03 -16.18 -14.31
C GLU A 179 2.45 -16.63 -14.63
N PHE A 180 3.39 -16.24 -13.77
CA PHE A 180 4.82 -16.49 -13.92
C PHE A 180 5.47 -17.00 -12.64
N LEU A 181 6.32 -18.00 -12.80
CA LEU A 181 7.25 -18.51 -11.79
C LEU A 181 8.54 -17.67 -11.82
N PRO A 182 8.93 -17.03 -10.70
CA PRO A 182 10.15 -16.25 -10.64
C PRO A 182 11.39 -17.10 -10.37
N ILE A 183 12.44 -16.85 -11.14
CA ILE A 183 13.82 -17.28 -10.90
C ILE A 183 14.60 -16.03 -10.45
N GLU A 184 14.95 -15.96 -9.18
CA GLU A 184 15.70 -14.84 -8.60
C GLU A 184 17.14 -14.84 -9.08
N ILE A 185 17.66 -13.65 -9.38
CA ILE A 185 19.01 -13.42 -9.86
C ILE A 185 19.76 -12.67 -8.76
N PHE A 186 20.81 -13.28 -8.22
CA PHE A 186 21.67 -12.66 -7.20
C PHE A 186 22.84 -11.91 -7.84
N PRO A 187 23.53 -11.02 -7.09
CA PRO A 187 24.67 -10.24 -7.62
C PRO A 187 25.86 -11.06 -8.13
N ASN A 188 25.97 -12.33 -7.70
CA ASN A 188 26.98 -13.29 -8.15
C ASN A 188 26.51 -14.16 -9.33
N ASP A 189 25.45 -13.73 -10.03
CA ASP A 189 24.78 -14.45 -11.11
C ASP A 189 24.18 -15.82 -10.73
N SER A 190 24.08 -16.13 -9.44
CA SER A 190 23.36 -17.33 -9.00
C SER A 190 21.86 -17.19 -9.22
N LEU A 191 21.24 -18.31 -9.64
CA LEU A 191 19.82 -18.38 -10.00
C LEU A 191 19.08 -19.28 -9.02
N VAL A 192 18.04 -18.76 -8.37
CA VAL A 192 17.21 -19.53 -7.43
C VAL A 192 15.75 -19.44 -7.81
N GLU A 193 15.16 -20.58 -8.13
CA GLU A 193 13.72 -20.69 -8.38
C GLU A 193 12.93 -20.53 -7.08
N ARG A 194 11.92 -19.65 -7.09
CA ARG A 194 11.07 -19.38 -5.92
C ARG A 194 9.72 -20.07 -6.07
N ASN A 195 9.69 -21.36 -5.79
CA ASN A 195 8.51 -22.21 -6.02
C ASN A 195 7.27 -21.84 -5.21
N ASN A 196 7.42 -21.20 -4.05
CA ASN A 196 6.31 -20.69 -3.24
C ASN A 196 5.82 -19.30 -3.67
N LYS A 197 6.40 -18.71 -4.73
CA LYS A 197 6.12 -17.35 -5.20
C LYS A 197 5.56 -17.37 -6.62
N ARG A 198 4.62 -16.47 -6.90
CA ARG A 198 4.17 -16.16 -8.27
C ARG A 198 4.11 -14.66 -8.50
N PHE A 199 4.33 -14.29 -9.75
CA PHE A 199 3.95 -12.99 -10.28
C PHE A 199 2.78 -13.17 -11.23
N VAL A 200 1.70 -12.42 -11.01
CA VAL A 200 0.50 -12.50 -11.83
C VAL A 200 0.17 -11.12 -12.38
N PHE A 201 0.11 -11.00 -13.71
CA PHE A 201 -0.33 -9.79 -14.38
C PHE A 201 -1.83 -9.87 -14.59
N LYS A 202 -2.60 -8.96 -13.99
CA LYS A 202 -4.06 -9.01 -14.08
C LYS A 202 -4.63 -7.63 -14.36
N LYS A 203 -5.58 -7.57 -15.28
CA LYS A 203 -6.39 -6.38 -15.50
C LYS A 203 -7.51 -6.33 -14.46
N VAL A 204 -7.63 -5.21 -13.78
CA VAL A 204 -8.71 -4.92 -12.84
C VAL A 204 -9.35 -3.63 -13.29
N ASN A 205 -10.62 -3.69 -13.67
CA ASN A 205 -11.30 -2.63 -14.42
C ASN A 205 -10.53 -2.25 -15.69
N THR A 206 -10.07 -1.00 -15.81
CA THR A 206 -9.31 -0.49 -16.96
C THR A 206 -7.80 -0.60 -16.80
N GLU A 207 -7.31 -0.87 -15.59
CA GLU A 207 -5.90 -0.79 -15.25
C GLU A 207 -5.25 -2.17 -15.15
N THR A 208 -3.96 -2.25 -15.46
CA THR A 208 -3.18 -3.49 -15.33
C THR A 208 -2.36 -3.45 -14.06
N PHE A 209 -2.48 -4.48 -13.24
CA PHE A 209 -1.72 -4.67 -12.02
C PHE A 209 -0.78 -5.85 -12.13
N LEU A 210 0.36 -5.75 -11.46
CA LEU A 210 1.24 -6.85 -11.13
C LEU A 210 0.96 -7.25 -9.69
N PHE A 211 0.55 -8.49 -9.49
CA PHE A 211 0.35 -9.10 -8.18
C PHE A 211 1.53 -9.99 -7.85
N GLN A 212 1.88 -10.04 -6.57
CA GLN A 212 2.77 -11.03 -6.01
C GLN A 212 1.94 -11.97 -5.15
N ARG A 213 2.13 -13.27 -5.37
CA ARG A 213 1.59 -14.31 -4.49
C ARG A 213 2.74 -14.98 -3.76
N ILE A 214 2.61 -15.15 -2.46
CA ILE A 214 3.49 -16.00 -1.66
C ILE A 214 2.54 -16.95 -0.91
N GLU A 215 2.60 -18.23 -1.27
CA GLU A 215 1.62 -19.22 -0.82
C GLU A 215 0.18 -18.73 -1.09
N ASP A 216 -0.66 -18.65 -0.05
CA ASP A 216 -2.03 -18.19 -0.16
C ASP A 216 -2.20 -16.67 -0.06
N ARG A 217 -1.12 -15.93 0.22
CA ARG A 217 -1.18 -14.47 0.37
C ARG A 217 -1.01 -13.78 -0.97
N GLU A 218 -1.96 -12.91 -1.32
CA GLU A 218 -1.86 -11.99 -2.45
C GLU A 218 -1.48 -10.61 -1.96
N ARG A 219 -0.65 -9.92 -2.74
CA ARG A 219 -0.35 -8.51 -2.56
C ARG A 219 -0.29 -7.84 -3.91
N GLU A 220 -0.89 -6.67 -4.01
CA GLU A 220 -0.70 -5.78 -5.14
C GLU A 220 0.74 -5.26 -5.12
N TYR A 221 1.49 -5.64 -6.14
CA TYR A 221 2.93 -5.42 -6.18
C TYR A 221 3.32 -4.23 -7.04
N GLY A 222 2.53 -3.90 -8.06
CA GLY A 222 2.75 -2.71 -8.89
C GLY A 222 1.57 -2.37 -9.82
N LEU A 223 1.29 -1.08 -10.02
CA LEU A 223 0.27 -0.59 -10.97
C LEU A 223 0.96 -0.19 -12.27
N LYS A 224 0.56 -0.76 -13.41
CA LYS A 224 1.19 -0.46 -14.69
C LYS A 224 1.00 1.02 -15.05
N LEU A 225 2.11 1.72 -15.21
CA LEU A 225 2.14 3.11 -15.61
C LEU A 225 1.87 3.25 -17.10
N LYS A 226 1.10 4.27 -17.45
CA LYS A 226 0.92 4.71 -18.84
C LYS A 226 2.12 5.55 -19.25
N ASN A 227 2.42 5.55 -20.55
CA ASN A 227 3.48 6.39 -21.09
C ASN A 227 3.12 7.86 -20.87
N LEU A 228 4.06 8.62 -20.33
CA LEU A 228 3.94 10.04 -20.09
C LEU A 228 4.28 10.84 -21.36
N ASP A 229 3.44 11.81 -21.72
CA ASP A 229 3.87 12.92 -22.57
C ASP A 229 4.66 13.93 -21.73
N ARG A 230 5.98 13.90 -21.92
CA ARG A 230 6.95 14.66 -21.11
C ARG A 230 6.84 16.17 -21.31
N SER A 231 6.49 16.60 -22.51
CA SER A 231 6.46 18.02 -22.89
C SER A 231 5.59 18.84 -21.93
N SER A 232 4.51 18.22 -21.43
CA SER A 232 3.56 18.84 -20.51
C SER A 232 4.11 19.10 -19.09
N TRP A 233 5.21 18.46 -18.68
CA TRP A 233 5.77 18.56 -17.32
C TRP A 233 7.24 19.02 -17.25
N GLU A 234 7.88 19.31 -18.37
CA GLU A 234 9.28 19.78 -18.41
C GLU A 234 9.50 21.05 -17.58
N ASN A 235 8.56 22.01 -17.66
CA ASN A 235 8.63 23.24 -16.87
C ASN A 235 8.46 23.00 -15.36
N ALA A 236 7.87 21.87 -14.97
CA ALA A 236 7.67 21.51 -13.56
C ALA A 236 8.89 20.88 -12.91
N LEU A 237 9.89 20.46 -13.68
CA LEU A 237 11.06 19.79 -13.15
C LEU A 237 11.88 20.72 -12.26
N GLY A 238 12.48 20.15 -11.23
CA GLY A 238 13.35 20.84 -10.28
C GLY A 238 12.90 20.71 -8.83
N LYS A 239 13.61 21.42 -7.95
CA LYS A 239 13.41 21.42 -6.51
C LYS A 239 12.49 22.56 -6.07
N TYR A 240 11.66 22.28 -5.08
CA TYR A 240 10.73 23.21 -4.47
C TYR A 240 10.86 23.12 -2.95
N LYS A 241 11.06 24.25 -2.29
CA LYS A 241 11.15 24.33 -0.82
C LYS A 241 9.80 24.59 -0.20
N HIS A 242 9.53 23.91 0.90
CA HIS A 242 8.32 24.11 1.69
C HIS A 242 8.20 25.57 2.11
N PHE A 243 6.98 26.09 2.10
CA PHE A 243 6.64 27.38 2.66
C PHE A 243 5.21 27.40 3.19
N GLY A 244 4.90 28.42 3.98
CA GLY A 244 3.61 28.53 4.65
C GLY A 244 3.55 27.68 5.92
N TYR A 245 2.32 27.42 6.36
CA TYR A 245 2.06 26.71 7.60
C TYR A 245 2.22 25.19 7.42
N GLN A 246 2.87 24.55 8.38
CA GLN A 246 2.82 23.11 8.56
C GLN A 246 2.50 22.84 10.03
N MET A 247 1.55 21.93 10.30
CA MET A 247 1.29 21.51 11.67
C MET A 247 2.53 20.82 12.25
N LEU A 248 2.93 21.22 13.45
CA LEU A 248 3.98 20.56 14.23
C LEU A 248 3.39 19.30 14.89
N ILE A 249 3.22 18.21 14.14
CA ILE A 249 2.84 16.91 14.71
C ILE A 249 4.04 15.96 14.57
N GLY A 250 4.79 15.79 15.66
CA GLY A 250 6.02 14.98 15.71
C GLY A 250 7.26 15.65 15.09
N ASP A 251 8.34 14.88 14.91
CA ASP A 251 9.64 15.36 14.40
C ASP A 251 9.72 15.50 12.87
N THR A 252 8.70 15.05 12.13
CA THR A 252 8.68 15.11 10.65
C THR A 252 8.23 16.48 10.15
N LYS A 253 9.12 17.46 10.21
CA LYS A 253 8.97 18.68 9.41
C LYS A 253 9.17 18.35 7.92
N PHE A 254 8.36 18.96 7.07
CA PHE A 254 8.46 18.86 5.61
C PHE A 254 9.46 19.89 5.11
N ARG A 255 10.34 19.48 4.19
CA ARG A 255 11.46 20.33 3.72
C ARG A 255 11.31 20.73 2.27
N GLU A 256 11.18 19.75 1.39
CA GLU A 256 11.25 19.96 -0.05
C GLU A 256 10.52 18.86 -0.81
N VAL A 257 10.09 19.22 -2.02
CA VAL A 257 9.72 18.26 -3.07
C VAL A 257 10.61 18.52 -4.28
N GLU A 258 11.03 17.47 -4.96
CA GLU A 258 11.71 17.54 -6.25
C GLU A 258 10.89 16.77 -7.28
N ILE A 259 10.48 17.45 -8.35
CA ILE A 259 9.83 16.81 -9.49
C ILE A 259 10.90 16.48 -10.52
N TYR A 260 10.99 15.21 -10.90
CA TYR A 260 12.02 14.74 -11.83
C TYR A 260 11.49 13.60 -12.70
N ILE A 261 12.18 13.35 -13.82
CA ILE A 261 11.89 12.21 -14.70
C ILE A 261 13.01 11.18 -14.50
N SER A 262 12.63 9.93 -14.19
CA SER A 262 13.58 8.84 -14.04
C SER A 262 14.23 8.43 -15.38
N LYS A 263 15.28 7.61 -15.33
CA LYS A 263 15.94 7.04 -16.53
C LYS A 263 14.93 6.27 -17.40
N GLU A 264 13.99 5.58 -16.78
CA GLU A 264 12.90 4.82 -17.41
C GLU A 264 11.70 5.69 -17.85
N LYS A 265 11.86 7.02 -17.85
CA LYS A 265 10.84 7.97 -18.30
C LYS A 265 9.59 8.05 -17.41
N VAL A 266 9.71 7.67 -16.14
CA VAL A 266 8.62 7.83 -15.16
C VAL A 266 8.69 9.22 -14.54
N LEU A 267 7.55 9.93 -14.44
CA LEU A 267 7.46 11.15 -13.63
C LEU A 267 7.48 10.76 -12.16
N MET A 268 8.39 11.37 -11.42
CA MET A 268 8.62 11.07 -10.01
C MET A 268 8.57 12.35 -9.19
N MET A 269 8.15 12.21 -7.95
CA MET A 269 8.30 13.22 -6.91
C MET A 269 9.17 12.65 -5.80
N LYS A 270 10.31 13.27 -5.53
CA LYS A 270 11.09 13.00 -4.32
C LYS A 270 10.60 13.93 -3.23
N PHE A 271 10.06 13.35 -2.17
CA PHE A 271 9.54 14.06 -1.00
C PHE A 271 10.51 13.92 0.16
N THR A 272 11.03 15.04 0.64
CA THR A 272 12.02 15.08 1.72
C THR A 272 11.41 15.69 2.97
N THR A 273 11.52 14.96 4.06
CA THR A 273 11.24 15.41 5.43
C THR A 273 12.54 15.51 6.21
N PHE A 274 12.51 15.96 7.47
CA PHE A 274 13.71 15.91 8.32
C PHE A 274 14.17 14.49 8.67
N GLY A 275 13.27 13.49 8.65
CA GLY A 275 13.58 12.11 9.05
C GLY A 275 13.60 11.08 7.91
N SER A 276 13.13 11.43 6.72
CA SER A 276 13.02 10.47 5.61
C SER A 276 12.97 11.16 4.24
N VAL A 277 13.38 10.40 3.22
CA VAL A 277 13.26 10.76 1.80
C VAL A 277 12.49 9.65 1.11
N ARG A 278 11.44 9.98 0.38
CA ARG A 278 10.63 9.01 -0.38
C ARG A 278 10.55 9.43 -1.84
N SER A 279 10.70 8.47 -2.76
CA SER A 279 10.55 8.72 -4.19
C SER A 279 9.26 8.10 -4.68
N ILE A 280 8.31 8.92 -5.11
CA ILE A 280 6.93 8.52 -5.36
C ILE A 280 6.65 8.68 -6.85
N PRO A 281 6.21 7.63 -7.57
CA PRO A 281 5.78 7.77 -8.96
C PRO A 281 4.49 8.59 -9.04
N LEU A 282 4.39 9.40 -10.09
CA LEU A 282 3.22 10.23 -10.38
C LEU A 282 2.49 9.74 -11.62
N TYR A 283 1.16 9.73 -11.53
CA TYR A 283 0.27 9.52 -12.67
C TYR A 283 -0.31 10.86 -13.12
N VAL A 284 0.03 11.28 -14.33
CA VAL A 284 -0.38 12.56 -14.89
C VAL A 284 -1.81 12.49 -15.38
N ILE A 285 -2.60 13.48 -14.98
CA ILE A 285 -4.00 13.65 -15.41
C ILE A 285 -4.11 14.86 -16.36
N SER A 286 -3.32 15.92 -16.12
CA SER A 286 -3.24 17.09 -16.99
C SER A 286 -1.86 17.78 -16.88
N PRO A 287 -1.55 18.79 -17.71
CA PRO A 287 -0.29 19.53 -17.62
C PRO A 287 -0.03 20.23 -16.27
N LYS A 288 -1.04 20.39 -15.41
CA LYS A 288 -0.92 21.03 -14.09
C LYS A 288 -1.32 20.11 -12.95
N TYR A 289 -1.67 18.86 -13.23
CA TYR A 289 -2.28 17.98 -12.25
C TYR A 289 -1.83 16.54 -12.43
N ALA A 290 -1.29 15.98 -11.36
CA ALA A 290 -0.96 14.58 -11.24
C ALA A 290 -1.46 14.05 -9.90
N VAL A 291 -1.47 12.73 -9.77
CA VAL A 291 -1.72 12.06 -8.49
C VAL A 291 -0.59 11.09 -8.19
N THR A 292 -0.27 10.88 -6.92
CA THR A 292 0.60 9.78 -6.54
C THR A 292 -0.07 8.45 -6.92
N CYS A 293 0.69 7.53 -7.52
CA CYS A 293 0.12 6.28 -8.07
C CYS A 293 0.60 5.02 -7.35
N GLY A 294 1.16 5.19 -6.14
CA GLY A 294 1.59 4.09 -5.31
C GLY A 294 0.43 3.25 -4.81
N ILE A 295 0.59 1.93 -4.83
CA ILE A 295 -0.39 1.01 -4.26
C ILE A 295 -0.20 0.97 -2.73
N ASN A 296 -1.28 0.68 -2.00
CA ASN A 296 -1.49 0.72 -0.54
C ASN A 296 -2.05 2.04 -0.01
N ALA A 297 -2.80 1.93 1.09
CA ALA A 297 -3.42 3.07 1.77
C ALA A 297 -2.35 4.11 2.16
N GLY A 298 -2.61 5.38 1.84
CA GLY A 298 -1.72 6.50 2.19
C GLY A 298 -0.62 6.82 1.16
N PHE A 299 -0.51 6.08 0.05
CA PHE A 299 0.52 6.36 -0.98
C PHE A 299 -0.04 6.58 -2.39
N GLY A 300 -1.29 6.21 -2.65
CA GLY A 300 -2.00 6.47 -3.90
C GLY A 300 -3.09 7.53 -3.73
N GLY A 301 -3.29 8.34 -4.77
CA GLY A 301 -4.43 9.28 -4.86
C GLY A 301 -4.20 10.64 -4.21
N PHE A 302 -2.99 10.97 -3.75
CA PHE A 302 -2.71 12.33 -3.30
C PHE A 302 -2.49 13.24 -4.49
N ASN A 303 -3.16 14.38 -4.48
CA ASN A 303 -3.07 15.38 -5.52
C ASN A 303 -1.70 16.06 -5.49
N VAL A 304 -1.10 16.19 -6.67
CA VAL A 304 0.07 17.03 -6.94
C VAL A 304 -0.35 18.04 -7.98
N SER A 305 -0.55 19.28 -7.57
CA SER A 305 -0.95 20.38 -8.47
C SER A 305 0.16 21.40 -8.64
N LEU A 306 0.23 21.95 -9.85
CA LEU A 306 1.13 23.02 -10.21
C LEU A 306 0.36 24.33 -10.32
N SER A 307 0.83 25.35 -9.63
CA SER A 307 0.29 26.71 -9.67
C SER A 307 1.41 27.74 -9.83
N GLN A 308 1.03 29.00 -10.03
CA GLN A 308 1.95 30.13 -9.94
C GLN A 308 1.47 31.09 -8.85
N LYS A 309 2.40 31.56 -8.03
CA LYS A 309 2.16 32.54 -6.98
C LYS A 309 3.36 33.48 -6.89
N ASP A 310 3.13 34.79 -6.88
CA ASP A 310 4.19 35.81 -6.78
C ASP A 310 5.32 35.63 -7.81
N ASN A 311 4.96 35.31 -9.06
CA ASN A 311 5.88 34.96 -10.17
C ASN A 311 6.79 33.76 -9.89
N GLN A 312 6.45 32.91 -8.93
CA GLN A 312 7.14 31.64 -8.65
C GLN A 312 6.22 30.46 -8.94
N GLN A 313 6.80 29.38 -9.47
CA GLN A 313 6.09 28.12 -9.61
C GLN A 313 5.92 27.46 -8.24
N VAL A 314 4.72 26.95 -7.98
CA VAL A 314 4.35 26.30 -6.73
C VAL A 314 3.84 24.89 -7.02
N VAL A 315 4.25 23.95 -6.16
CA VAL A 315 3.68 22.61 -6.06
C VAL A 315 2.84 22.56 -4.79
N ASP A 316 1.59 22.13 -4.92
CA ASP A 316 0.75 21.77 -3.79
C ASP A 316 0.67 20.25 -3.69
N PHE A 317 0.94 19.71 -2.50
CA PHE A 317 0.92 18.28 -2.22
C PHE A 317 0.50 18.03 -0.77
N ALA A 318 -0.52 17.18 -0.57
CA ALA A 318 -1.02 16.79 0.76
C ALA A 318 -1.37 17.98 1.68
N GLY A 319 -1.87 19.08 1.10
CA GLY A 319 -2.20 20.31 1.84
C GLY A 319 -1.00 21.20 2.20
N LEU A 320 0.20 20.84 1.74
CA LEU A 320 1.44 21.62 1.91
C LEU A 320 1.79 22.31 0.60
N THR A 321 2.44 23.47 0.71
CA THR A 321 2.85 24.28 -0.44
C THR A 321 4.36 24.38 -0.54
N PHE A 322 4.89 24.19 -1.75
CA PHE A 322 6.33 24.23 -2.02
C PHE A 322 6.61 25.17 -3.19
N ARG A 323 7.54 26.11 -3.02
CA ARG A 323 7.90 27.11 -4.02
C ARG A 323 9.23 26.77 -4.66
N LYS A 324 9.31 26.90 -5.98
CA LYS A 324 10.48 26.50 -6.76
C LYS A 324 11.71 27.25 -6.26
N ASP A 325 12.79 26.51 -6.03
CA ASP A 325 14.08 27.12 -5.76
C ASP A 325 14.52 27.93 -6.99
N ARG A 326 14.96 29.16 -6.76
CA ARG A 326 15.44 30.06 -7.81
C ARG A 326 16.70 29.53 -8.48
#